data_AF-A0A349N4J4-F1
#
_entry.id   AF-A0A349N4J4-F1
#
_cell.length_a   1.000
_cell.length_b   1.000
_cell.length_c   1.000
_cell.angle_alpha   90.00
_cell.angle_beta   90.00
_cell.angle_gamma   90.00
#
_symmetry.space_group_name_H-M   'P 1'
#
loop_
_entity.id
_entity.type
_entity.pdbx_description
1 polymer ?
#
loop_
_entity_poly.entity_id
_entity_poly.type
_entity_poly.pdbx_seq_one_letter_code
_entity_poly.pdbx_strand_id
1 'polypeptide(L)'
;MDIATILGLLGAFGLIISAIGLDQIGAFIDIPSVNIVFAGSLAVTLFRSSLGEFLGAVKVAGKTFKNKIEKPEELITQMVEFATIARKDGMIALEGQDISNPFMAKAVSMLVDGSDEDMIKKTLGRDIEIMKLRHKMGASFFAAWGEIAPAMGMIGTLVGLVLMLGNMS
;
A
#
# COMPACT_ATOMS: atom_id res chain seq x y z
N MET A 1 -12.06 3.44 3.43
CA MET A 1 -10.92 4.39 3.42
C MET A 1 -10.73 4.92 4.82
N ASP A 2 -9.49 5.05 5.27
CA ASP A 2 -9.25 5.83 6.48
C ASP A 2 -9.42 7.32 6.16
N ILE A 3 -10.31 7.99 6.91
CA ILE A 3 -10.60 9.42 6.77
C ILE A 3 -9.31 10.22 7.03
N ALA A 4 -8.44 9.74 7.92
CA ALA A 4 -7.17 10.39 8.23
C ALA A 4 -6.23 10.45 7.01
N THR A 5 -6.19 9.40 6.18
CA THR A 5 -5.35 9.39 4.97
C THR A 5 -5.79 10.44 3.96
N ILE A 6 -7.10 10.60 3.75
CA ILE A 6 -7.65 11.58 2.81
C ILE A 6 -7.47 13.00 3.36
N LEU A 7 -7.86 13.23 4.61
CA LEU A 7 -7.76 14.55 5.24
C LEU A 7 -6.31 15.00 5.36
N GLY A 8 -5.38 14.11 5.68
CA GLY A 8 -3.95 14.43 5.73
C GLY A 8 -3.41 14.84 4.36
N LEU A 9 -3.75 14.09 3.30
CA LEU A 9 -3.33 14.41 1.94
C LEU A 9 -3.91 15.74 1.45
N LEU A 10 -5.22 15.92 1.57
CA LEU A 10 -5.91 17.15 1.15
C LEU A 10 -5.47 18.35 1.99
N GLY A 11 -5.27 18.16 3.30
CA GLY A 11 -4.76 19.18 4.20
C GLY A 11 -3.36 19.65 3.82
N ALA A 12 -2.45 18.73 3.50
CA ALA A 12 -1.10 19.07 3.06
C ALA A 12 -1.11 19.90 1.75
N PHE A 13 -1.84 19.44 0.73
CA PHE A 13 -1.97 20.20 -0.52
C PHE A 13 -2.68 21.55 -0.31
N GLY A 14 -3.72 21.58 0.52
CA GLY A 14 -4.46 22.81 0.84
C GLY A 14 -3.58 23.87 1.48
N LEU A 15 -2.72 23.49 2.43
CA LEU A 15 -1.76 24.39 3.06
C LEU A 15 -0.75 24.93 2.05
N ILE A 16 -0.19 24.07 1.19
CA ILE A 16 0.75 24.48 0.14
C ILE A 16 0.10 25.47 -0.83
N ILE A 17 -1.10 25.16 -1.33
CA ILE A 17 -1.84 26.02 -2.27
C ILE A 17 -2.19 27.35 -1.60
N SER A 18 -2.62 27.34 -0.35
CA SER A 18 -2.93 28.56 0.40
C SER A 18 -1.71 29.48 0.58
N ALA A 19 -0.52 28.91 0.70
CA ALA A 19 0.73 29.65 0.84
C ALA A 19 1.21 30.25 -0.50
N ILE A 20 0.98 29.55 -1.62
CA ILE A 20 1.36 30.02 -2.96
C ILE A 20 0.41 31.12 -3.48
N GLY A 21 -0.86 31.06 -3.10
CA GLY A 21 -1.91 31.89 -3.69
C GLY A 21 -2.42 31.31 -5.02
N LEU A 22 -3.74 31.36 -5.24
CA LEU A 22 -4.40 30.72 -6.39
C LEU A 22 -4.00 31.36 -7.73
N ASP A 23 -3.60 32.63 -7.71
CA ASP A 23 -3.19 33.47 -8.82
C ASP A 23 -1.79 33.12 -9.37
N GLN A 24 -0.92 32.51 -8.55
CA GLN A 24 0.48 32.26 -8.91
C GLN A 24 0.80 30.78 -9.18
N ILE A 25 -0.17 29.88 -9.06
CA ILE A 25 0.03 28.42 -9.25
C ILE A 25 0.68 28.09 -10.60
N GLY A 26 0.31 28.82 -11.66
CA GLY A 26 0.86 28.61 -13.00
C GLY A 26 2.38 28.80 -13.08
N ALA A 27 2.95 29.64 -12.21
CA ALA A 27 4.41 29.87 -12.17
C ALA A 27 5.18 28.71 -11.51
N PHE A 28 4.51 27.86 -10.73
CA PHE A 28 5.13 26.72 -10.03
C PHE A 28 4.99 25.39 -10.79
N ILE A 29 4.23 25.38 -11.89
CA ILE A 29 4.05 24.20 -12.73
C ILE A 29 4.95 24.31 -13.96
N ASP A 30 6.13 23.72 -13.87
CA ASP A 30 7.10 23.63 -14.96
C ASP A 30 7.26 22.17 -15.42
N ILE A 31 6.94 21.90 -16.69
CA ILE A 31 6.96 20.54 -17.27
C ILE A 31 8.37 19.91 -17.19
N PRO A 32 9.47 20.59 -17.58
CA PRO A 32 10.83 20.10 -17.35
C PRO A 32 11.11 19.71 -15.90
N SER A 33 10.76 20.56 -14.94
CA SER A 33 10.97 20.30 -13.51
C SER A 33 10.19 19.07 -13.03
N VAL A 34 8.93 18.92 -13.46
CA VAL A 34 8.13 17.71 -13.15
C VAL A 34 8.78 16.46 -13.76
N ASN A 35 9.29 16.53 -14.98
CA ASN A 35 9.96 15.39 -15.61
C ASN A 35 11.24 14.99 -14.87
N ILE A 36 12.09 15.95 -14.49
CA ILE A 36 13.33 15.67 -13.75
C ILE A 36 13.04 15.05 -12.40
N VAL A 37 12.10 15.63 -11.65
CA VAL A 37 11.80 15.15 -10.28
C VAL A 37 10.97 13.88 -10.33
N PHE A 38 9.82 13.87 -11.01
CA PHE A 38 8.90 12.74 -10.98
C PHE A 38 9.40 11.57 -11.84
N ALA A 39 9.64 11.79 -13.14
CA ALA A 39 10.07 10.72 -14.03
C ALA A 39 11.51 10.29 -13.75
N GLY A 40 12.40 11.24 -13.43
CA GLY A 40 13.79 10.93 -13.07
C GLY A 40 13.90 10.14 -11.77
N SER A 41 13.20 10.51 -10.70
CA SER A 41 13.23 9.73 -9.45
C SER A 41 12.57 8.36 -9.60
N LEU A 42 11.50 8.26 -10.40
CA LEU A 42 10.89 6.97 -10.72
C LEU A 42 11.85 6.07 -11.50
N ALA A 43 12.57 6.60 -12.49
CA ALA A 43 13.57 5.85 -13.24
C ALA A 43 14.73 5.36 -12.37
N VAL A 44 15.24 6.19 -11.46
CA VAL A 44 16.30 5.80 -10.51
C VAL A 44 15.78 4.75 -9.51
N THR A 45 14.53 4.89 -9.06
CA THR A 45 13.91 3.90 -8.17
C THR A 45 13.70 2.57 -8.88
N LEU A 46 13.32 2.58 -10.17
CA LEU A 46 13.23 1.39 -11.02
C LEU A 46 14.60 0.79 -11.36
N PHE A 47 15.66 1.59 -11.40
CA PHE A 47 17.02 1.07 -11.53
C PHE A 47 17.45 0.32 -10.26
N ARG A 48 17.05 0.82 -9.09
CA ARG A 48 17.32 0.17 -7.78
C ARG A 48 16.49 -1.10 -7.55
N SER A 49 15.27 -1.15 -8.08
CA SER A 49 14.26 -2.18 -7.76
C SER A 49 13.92 -3.05 -8.95
N SER A 50 13.32 -4.22 -8.72
CA SER A 50 12.84 -5.06 -9.83
C SER A 50 11.48 -4.58 -10.35
N LEU A 51 11.18 -4.87 -11.61
CA LEU A 51 9.85 -4.58 -12.19
C LEU A 51 8.71 -5.25 -11.41
N GLY A 52 8.98 -6.43 -10.82
CA GLY A 52 8.03 -7.13 -9.96
C GLY A 52 7.73 -6.37 -8.66
N GLU A 53 8.72 -5.72 -8.06
CA GLU A 53 8.55 -4.87 -6.86
C GLU A 53 7.73 -3.62 -7.18
N PHE A 54 7.97 -2.98 -8.33
CA PHE A 54 7.19 -1.83 -8.77
C PHE A 54 5.70 -2.19 -8.96
N LEU A 55 5.40 -3.25 -9.70
CA LEU A 55 4.02 -3.69 -9.91
C LEU A 55 3.36 -4.12 -8.59
N GLY A 56 4.12 -4.74 -7.69
CA GLY A 56 3.69 -5.07 -6.33
C GLY A 56 3.37 -3.82 -5.51
N ALA A 57 4.22 -2.80 -5.55
CA ALA A 57 4.06 -1.53 -4.86
C ALA A 57 2.79 -0.81 -5.31
N VAL A 58 2.54 -0.71 -6.62
CA VAL A 58 1.31 -0.10 -7.17
C VAL A 58 0.05 -0.81 -6.63
N LYS A 59 0.05 -2.15 -6.59
CA LYS A 59 -1.06 -2.93 -6.02
C LYS A 59 -1.24 -2.69 -4.52
N VAL A 60 -0.15 -2.56 -3.77
CA VAL A 60 -0.18 -2.26 -2.33
C VAL A 60 -0.69 -0.85 -2.07
N ALA A 61 -0.27 0.15 -2.85
CA ALA A 61 -0.77 1.52 -2.75
C ALA A 61 -2.28 1.61 -3.00
N GLY A 62 -2.79 0.86 -3.98
CA GLY A 62 -4.23 0.77 -4.24
C GLY A 62 -5.03 0.21 -3.05
N LYS A 63 -4.42 -0.65 -2.21
CA LYS A 63 -5.07 -1.15 -0.99
C LYS A 63 -5.18 -0.09 0.11
N THR A 64 -4.23 0.85 0.20
CA THR A 64 -4.29 1.97 1.14
C THR A 64 -5.57 2.79 0.94
N PHE A 65 -5.94 3.03 -0.32
CA PHE A 65 -7.18 3.73 -0.66
C PHE A 65 -8.43 2.84 -0.61
N LYS A 66 -8.33 1.51 -0.58
CA LYS A 66 -9.49 0.60 -0.54
C LYS A 66 -9.75 -0.01 0.84
N ASN A 67 -9.37 0.70 1.90
CA ASN A 67 -9.40 0.21 3.28
C ASN A 67 -10.73 -0.51 3.65
N LYS A 68 -10.70 -1.84 3.64
CA LYS A 68 -11.71 -2.77 4.18
C LYS A 68 -11.00 -3.58 5.27
N ILE A 69 -10.77 -2.96 6.41
CA ILE A 69 -10.36 -3.68 7.62
C ILE A 69 -11.65 -4.18 8.26
N GLU A 70 -11.79 -5.50 8.36
CA GLU A 70 -12.85 -6.12 9.15
C GLU A 70 -12.60 -5.79 10.62
N LYS A 71 -13.67 -5.45 11.34
CA LYS A 71 -13.55 -5.07 12.74
C LYS A 71 -13.20 -6.29 13.59
N PRO A 72 -12.25 -6.19 14.54
CA PRO A 72 -11.90 -7.29 15.42
C PRO A 72 -13.11 -7.87 16.16
N GLU A 73 -14.08 -7.04 16.54
CA GLU A 73 -15.28 -7.45 17.27
C GLU A 73 -16.19 -8.35 16.43
N GLU A 74 -16.32 -8.05 15.13
CA GLU A 74 -17.11 -8.84 14.18
C GLU A 74 -16.43 -10.21 13.96
N LEU A 75 -15.10 -10.23 13.83
CA LEU A 75 -14.31 -11.45 13.70
C LEU A 75 -14.41 -12.36 14.92
N ILE A 76 -14.36 -11.80 16.13
CA ILE A 76 -14.50 -12.57 17.38
C ILE A 76 -15.88 -13.21 17.44
N THR A 77 -16.93 -12.45 17.13
CA THR A 77 -18.32 -12.95 17.14
C THR A 77 -18.46 -14.12 16.16
N GLN A 78 -17.95 -13.96 14.94
CA GLN A 78 -17.99 -15.00 13.91
C GLN A 78 -17.19 -16.26 14.31
N MET A 79 -16.04 -16.09 14.97
CA MET A 79 -15.27 -17.23 15.50
C MET A 79 -16.02 -18.00 16.59
N VAL A 80 -16.74 -17.31 17.48
CA VAL A 80 -17.56 -17.94 18.53
C VAL A 80 -18.74 -18.70 17.93
N GLU A 81 -19.38 -18.15 16.90
CA GLU A 81 -20.45 -18.82 16.16
C GLU A 81 -19.95 -20.11 15.51
N PHE A 82 -18.82 -20.07 14.80
CA PHE A 82 -18.21 -21.26 14.21
C PHE A 82 -17.82 -22.30 15.26
N ALA A 83 -17.24 -21.89 16.39
CA ALA A 83 -16.94 -22.81 17.48
C ALA A 83 -18.20 -23.47 18.06
N THR A 84 -19.32 -22.74 18.11
CA THR A 84 -20.60 -23.27 18.59
C THR A 84 -21.19 -24.29 17.62
N ILE A 85 -21.16 -24.01 16.33
CA ILE A 85 -21.62 -24.92 15.26
C ILE A 85 -20.76 -26.18 15.27
N ALA A 86 -19.44 -26.03 15.26
CA ALA A 86 -18.48 -27.14 15.29
C ALA A 86 -18.70 -28.07 16.49
N ARG A 87 -19.08 -27.53 17.65
CA ARG A 87 -19.33 -28.30 18.87
C ARG A 87 -20.67 -29.04 18.86
N LYS A 88 -21.71 -28.47 18.22
CA LYS A 88 -23.05 -29.06 18.17
C LYS A 88 -23.20 -30.05 17.03
N ASP A 89 -22.78 -29.65 15.84
CA ASP A 89 -23.08 -30.33 14.57
C ASP A 89 -21.83 -30.95 13.93
N GLY A 90 -20.66 -30.75 14.54
CA GLY A 90 -19.37 -31.26 14.05
C GLY A 90 -18.69 -30.31 13.06
N MET A 91 -17.43 -30.59 12.72
CA MET A 91 -16.62 -29.72 11.86
C MET A 91 -17.16 -29.59 10.43
N ILE A 92 -17.80 -30.64 9.89
CA ILE A 92 -18.35 -30.67 8.52
C ILE A 92 -19.48 -29.65 8.35
N ALA A 93 -20.21 -29.33 9.43
CA ALA A 93 -21.28 -28.33 9.40
C ALA A 93 -20.78 -26.91 9.08
N LEU A 94 -19.47 -26.66 9.19
CA LEU A 94 -18.85 -25.38 8.83
C LEU A 94 -18.77 -25.14 7.32
N GLU A 95 -18.86 -26.18 6.48
CA GLU A 95 -18.80 -26.05 5.01
C GLU A 95 -20.03 -25.31 4.45
N GLY A 96 -21.17 -25.38 5.15
CA GLY A 96 -22.41 -24.69 4.78
C GLY A 96 -22.47 -23.22 5.17
N GLN A 97 -21.44 -22.67 5.80
CA GLN A 97 -21.40 -21.27 6.23
C GLN A 97 -20.81 -20.37 5.13
N ASP A 98 -21.45 -19.23 4.87
CA ASP A 98 -20.91 -18.23 3.95
C ASP A 98 -19.83 -17.40 4.65
N ILE A 99 -18.58 -17.60 4.24
CA ILE A 99 -17.41 -16.95 4.83
C ILE A 99 -16.88 -15.89 3.87
N SER A 100 -17.17 -14.62 4.15
CA SER A 100 -16.74 -13.50 3.31
C SER A 100 -15.23 -13.30 3.25
N ASN A 101 -14.52 -13.64 4.34
CA ASN A 101 -13.07 -13.46 4.44
C ASN A 101 -12.33 -14.67 3.84
N PRO A 102 -11.56 -14.49 2.74
CA PRO A 102 -10.87 -15.60 2.07
C PRO A 102 -9.83 -16.31 2.95
N PHE A 103 -9.21 -15.61 3.90
CA PHE A 103 -8.23 -16.21 4.82
C PHE A 103 -8.91 -17.15 5.81
N MET A 104 -10.07 -16.75 6.33
CA MET A 104 -10.86 -17.56 7.24
C MET A 104 -11.53 -18.73 6.52
N ALA A 105 -12.04 -18.52 5.30
CA ALA A 105 -12.60 -19.57 4.47
C ALA A 105 -11.57 -20.68 4.22
N LYS A 106 -10.34 -20.31 3.86
CA LYS A 106 -9.24 -21.27 3.70
C LYS A 106 -8.95 -22.07 4.98
N ALA A 107 -8.95 -21.42 6.13
CA ALA A 107 -8.73 -22.08 7.42
C ALA A 107 -9.83 -23.10 7.73
N VAL A 108 -11.10 -22.73 7.49
CA VAL A 108 -12.26 -23.61 7.70
C VAL A 108 -12.24 -24.79 6.73
N SER A 109 -11.91 -24.58 5.44
CA SER A 109 -11.77 -25.69 4.48
C SER A 109 -10.72 -26.70 4.93
N MET A 110 -9.54 -26.24 5.36
CA MET A 110 -8.49 -27.15 5.86
C MET A 110 -8.90 -27.92 7.13
N LEU A 111 -9.73 -27.32 7.99
CA LEU A 111 -10.31 -27.99 9.16
C LEU A 111 -11.34 -29.05 8.76
N VAL A 112 -12.21 -28.77 7.79
CA VAL A 112 -13.20 -29.71 7.26
C VAL A 112 -12.51 -30.90 6.58
N ASP A 113 -11.42 -30.65 5.86
CA ASP A 113 -10.58 -31.67 5.21
C ASP A 113 -9.82 -32.56 6.20
N GLY A 114 -9.90 -32.27 7.51
CA GLY A 114 -9.25 -33.05 8.56
C GLY A 114 -7.74 -32.86 8.62
N SER A 115 -7.22 -31.69 8.19
CA SER A 115 -5.80 -31.37 8.30
C SER A 115 -5.37 -31.27 9.76
N ASP A 116 -4.13 -31.66 10.05
CA ASP A 116 -3.53 -31.53 11.39
C ASP A 116 -3.45 -30.05 11.83
N GLU A 117 -3.71 -29.78 13.11
CA GLU A 117 -3.65 -28.45 13.71
C GLU A 117 -2.30 -27.76 13.45
N ASP A 118 -1.19 -28.49 13.57
CA ASP A 118 0.15 -27.95 13.34
C ASP A 118 0.37 -27.58 11.87
N MET A 119 -0.19 -28.36 10.95
CA MET A 119 -0.14 -28.07 9.52
C MET A 119 -0.95 -26.82 9.17
N ILE A 120 -2.14 -26.67 9.75
CA ILE A 120 -3.00 -25.50 9.57
C ILE A 120 -2.30 -24.25 10.09
N LYS A 121 -1.80 -24.27 11.34
CA LYS A 121 -1.05 -23.15 11.94
C LYS A 121 0.16 -22.76 11.11
N LYS A 122 0.95 -23.75 10.66
CA LYS A 122 2.14 -23.52 9.83
C LYS A 122 1.79 -22.90 8.48
N THR A 123 0.70 -23.35 7.85
CA THR A 123 0.25 -22.85 6.54
C THR A 123 -0.27 -21.43 6.64
N LEU A 124 -1.20 -21.18 7.57
CA LEU A 124 -1.76 -19.85 7.79
C LEU A 124 -0.71 -18.86 8.29
N GLY A 125 0.21 -19.31 9.16
CA GLY A 125 1.34 -18.51 9.61
C GLY A 125 2.27 -18.10 8.46
N ARG A 126 2.58 -19.03 7.57
CA ARG A 126 3.38 -18.74 6.36
C ARG A 126 2.66 -17.78 5.42
N ASP A 127 1.35 -17.92 5.24
CA ASP A 127 0.57 -16.97 4.44
C ASP A 127 0.61 -15.55 5.00
N ILE A 128 0.51 -15.41 6.33
CA ILE A 128 0.65 -14.11 7.02
C ILE A 128 2.06 -13.54 6.79
N GLU A 129 3.10 -14.34 6.92
CA GLU A 129 4.48 -13.90 6.70
C GLU A 129 4.72 -13.44 5.25
N ILE A 130 4.29 -14.24 4.26
CA ILE A 130 4.41 -13.89 2.84
C ILE A 130 3.61 -12.62 2.53
N MET A 131 2.43 -12.47 3.12
CA MET A 131 1.63 -11.25 3.01
C MET A 131 2.40 -10.05 3.58
N LYS A 132 2.92 -10.15 4.80
CA LYS A 132 3.72 -9.08 5.43
C LYS A 132 4.94 -8.71 4.58
N LEU A 133 5.67 -9.71 4.06
CA LEU A 133 6.82 -9.49 3.17
C LEU A 133 6.42 -8.71 1.91
N ARG A 134 5.35 -9.11 1.23
CA ARG A 134 4.84 -8.40 0.04
C ARG A 134 4.46 -6.96 0.34
N HIS A 135 3.78 -6.71 1.46
CA HIS A 135 3.42 -5.36 1.88
C HIS A 135 4.66 -4.53 2.26
N LYS A 136 5.64 -5.13 2.94
CA LYS A 136 6.92 -4.50 3.29
C LYS A 136 7.75 -4.13 2.06
N MET A 137 7.84 -5.01 1.07
CA MET A 137 8.52 -4.72 -0.20
C MET A 137 7.84 -3.56 -0.93
N GLY A 138 6.51 -3.58 -1.02
CA GLY A 138 5.75 -2.47 -1.62
C GLY A 138 5.98 -1.14 -0.90
N ALA A 139 5.97 -1.15 0.44
CA ALA A 139 6.25 0.05 1.24
C ALA A 139 7.70 0.53 1.07
N SER A 140 8.67 -0.38 1.00
CA SER A 140 10.08 -0.01 0.80
C SER A 140 10.35 0.65 -0.55
N PHE A 141 9.57 0.29 -1.58
CA PHE A 141 9.64 0.98 -2.88
C PHE A 141 9.24 2.45 -2.75
N PHE A 142 8.12 2.76 -2.08
CA PHE A 142 7.69 4.15 -1.89
C PHE A 142 8.60 4.92 -0.93
N ALA A 143 9.16 4.26 0.09
CA ALA A 143 10.16 4.87 0.96
C ALA A 143 11.42 5.26 0.16
N ALA A 144 11.92 4.35 -0.68
CA ALA A 144 13.03 4.61 -1.59
C ALA A 144 12.73 5.78 -2.54
N TRP A 145 11.53 5.80 -3.12
CA TRP A 145 11.12 6.87 -4.03
C TRP A 145 11.05 8.23 -3.29
N GLY A 146 10.54 8.24 -2.06
CA GLY A 146 10.51 9.42 -1.20
C GLY A 146 11.88 9.93 -0.77
N GLU A 147 12.89 9.06 -0.68
CA GLU A 147 14.29 9.45 -0.43
C GLU A 147 14.98 10.01 -1.69
N ILE A 148 14.69 9.42 -2.87
CA ILE A 148 15.31 9.79 -4.14
C ILE A 148 14.71 11.07 -4.72
N ALA A 149 13.40 11.31 -4.56
CA ALA A 149 12.72 12.45 -5.14
C ALA A 149 13.31 13.83 -4.72
N PRO A 150 13.61 14.09 -3.44
CA PRO A 150 14.29 15.32 -3.02
C PRO A 150 15.69 15.48 -3.63
N ALA A 151 16.45 14.39 -3.73
CA ALA A 151 17.78 14.42 -4.36
C ALA A 151 17.69 14.78 -5.85
N MET A 152 16.71 14.22 -6.58
CA MET A 152 16.43 14.62 -7.96
C MET A 152 15.97 16.07 -8.07
N GLY A 153 15.23 16.57 -7.08
CA GLY A 153 14.89 17.99 -6.94
C GLY A 153 16.12 18.89 -6.88
N MET A 154 17.10 18.54 -6.03
CA MET A 154 18.37 19.27 -5.94
C MET A 154 19.14 19.23 -7.27
N ILE A 155 19.18 18.09 -7.97
CA ILE A 155 19.77 18.01 -9.31
C ILE A 155 19.04 18.94 -10.29
N GLY A 156 17.70 18.99 -10.22
CA GLY A 156 16.88 19.92 -11.01
C GLY A 156 17.26 21.38 -10.77
N THR A 157 17.55 21.78 -9.53
CA THR A 157 18.03 23.14 -9.23
C THR A 157 19.35 23.44 -9.92
N LEU A 158 20.29 22.50 -9.95
CA LEU A 158 21.58 22.66 -10.63
C LEU A 158 21.41 22.79 -12.15
N VAL A 159 20.55 21.95 -12.75
CA VAL A 159 20.24 22.03 -14.18
C VAL A 159 19.62 23.39 -14.53
N GLY A 160 18.67 23.86 -13.71
CA GLY A 160 18.05 25.18 -13.89
C GLY A 160 19.05 26.33 -13.79
N LEU A 161 19.98 26.27 -12.82
CA LEU A 161 21.03 27.28 -12.67
C LEU A 161 21.98 27.32 -13.87
N VAL A 162 22.37 26.16 -14.42
CA VAL A 162 23.22 26.10 -15.62
C VAL A 162 22.50 26.72 -16.83
N LEU A 163 21.22 26.42 -17.01
CA LEU A 163 20.42 27.01 -18.10
C LEU A 163 20.24 28.52 -17.94
N MET A 164 20.03 29.00 -16.71
CA MET A 164 19.92 30.43 -16.43
C MET A 164 21.22 31.16 -16.78
N LEU A 165 22.36 30.65 -16.30
CA LEU A 165 23.68 31.25 -16.56
C LEU A 165 24.05 31.19 -18.05
N GLY A 166 23.68 30.12 -18.76
CA GLY A 166 23.94 29.99 -20.20
C GLY A 166 23.11 30.94 -21.07
N ASN A 167 21.97 31.41 -20.58
CA ASN A 167 21.10 32.37 -21.26
C ASN A 167 21.30 33.82 -20.81
N MET A 168 22.21 34.08 -19.87
CA MET A 168 22.66 35.44 -19.55
C MET A 168 23.69 35.89 -20.59
N SER A 169 23.17 36.38 -21.72
CA SER A 169 23.89 37.25 -22.65
C SER A 169 24.12 38.63 -22.04
#